data_AF-A0AAW9QW99-F1
#
_entry.id   AF-A0AAW9QW99-F1
#
_cell.length_a   1.000
_cell.length_b   1.000
_cell.length_c   1.000
_cell.angle_alpha   90.00
_cell.angle_beta   90.00
_cell.angle_gamma   90.00
#
_symmetry.space_group_name_H-M   'P 1'
#
loop_
_entity.id
_entity.type
_entity.pdbx_description
1 polymer ?
#
loop_
_entity_poly.entity_id
_entity_poly.type
_entity_poly.pdbx_seq_one_letter_code
_entity_poly.pdbx_strand_id
1 'polypeptide(L)'
;MIYTASYFEPHRHHGKRLSISRTAPKGFKLDGRLEFFVPSAGLLEDWKNQKIGEEEYTARYREQIKANLPLIQTWIARLDPAKDMTLLCWERSGIDETLKRWEETGKWQEERHFCHRNLAIQFVRKYRPDCYGGTDILKVDLPLCHDCLTEVIPAVMGDTLPDSCFCPKCRKWTKKVLYPENTTTVG
;
A
#
# COMPACT_ATOMS: atom_id res chain seq x y z
N MET A 1 9.49 -9.67 -5.90
CA MET A 1 9.03 -8.49 -5.13
C MET A 1 7.50 -8.40 -5.08
N ILE A 2 6.93 -7.67 -4.12
CA ILE A 2 5.49 -7.43 -3.97
C ILE A 2 5.17 -5.99 -4.37
N TYR A 3 4.31 -5.86 -5.36
CA TYR A 3 3.74 -4.61 -5.82
C TYR A 3 2.26 -4.54 -5.44
N THR A 4 1.69 -3.35 -5.43
CA THR A 4 0.24 -3.17 -5.39
C THR A 4 -0.18 -2.42 -6.65
N ALA A 5 -1.28 -2.84 -7.28
CA ALA A 5 -1.86 -2.15 -8.43
C ALA A 5 -3.39 -2.05 -8.38
N SER A 6 -3.97 -1.06 -9.05
CA SER A 6 -5.38 -1.15 -9.46
C SER A 6 -5.55 -2.22 -10.53
N TYR A 7 -6.72 -2.88 -10.60
CA TYR A 7 -7.08 -3.68 -11.78
C TYR A 7 -6.98 -2.89 -13.09
N PHE A 8 -7.19 -1.58 -13.04
CA PHE A 8 -7.28 -0.72 -14.21
C PHE A 8 -5.95 -0.05 -14.61
N GLU A 9 -4.84 -0.47 -14.00
CA GLU A 9 -3.50 0.08 -14.23
C GLU A 9 -2.53 -1.03 -14.68
N PRO A 10 -2.77 -1.68 -15.84
CA PRO A 10 -1.99 -2.84 -16.28
C PRO A 10 -0.50 -2.55 -16.47
N HIS A 11 -0.13 -1.29 -16.71
CA HIS A 11 1.26 -0.85 -16.80
C HIS A 11 2.02 -0.96 -15.46
N ARG A 12 1.32 -1.17 -14.34
CA ARG A 12 1.88 -1.36 -12.99
C ARG A 12 1.81 -2.81 -12.52
N HIS A 13 1.40 -3.74 -13.40
CA HIS A 13 1.26 -5.15 -13.05
C HIS A 13 2.58 -5.87 -13.28
N HIS A 14 3.15 -6.41 -12.21
CA HIS A 14 4.39 -7.17 -12.18
C HIS A 14 4.12 -8.62 -11.76
N GLY A 15 4.65 -9.57 -12.53
CA GLY A 15 4.60 -11.00 -12.22
C GLY A 15 3.17 -11.54 -11.99
N LYS A 16 2.99 -12.33 -10.92
CA LYS A 16 1.69 -12.94 -10.60
C LYS A 16 0.66 -11.90 -10.18
N ARG A 17 -0.57 -12.00 -10.68
CA ARG A 17 -1.69 -11.11 -10.37
C ARG A 17 -2.60 -11.75 -9.33
N LEU A 18 -2.55 -11.24 -8.10
CA LEU A 18 -3.30 -11.76 -6.97
C LEU A 18 -4.37 -10.76 -6.53
N SER A 19 -5.62 -11.19 -6.52
CA SER A 19 -6.71 -10.36 -5.99
C SER A 19 -6.65 -10.28 -4.48
N ILE A 20 -6.84 -9.08 -3.94
CA ILE A 20 -7.20 -8.84 -2.53
C ILE A 20 -8.60 -8.23 -2.38
N SER A 21 -9.37 -8.16 -3.48
CA SER A 21 -10.77 -7.72 -3.46
C SER A 21 -11.74 -8.90 -3.49
N ARG A 22 -12.97 -8.65 -3.04
CA ARG A 22 -14.03 -9.67 -3.03
C ARG A 22 -14.47 -10.08 -4.43
N THR A 23 -14.51 -9.12 -5.35
CA THR A 23 -14.80 -9.33 -6.76
C THR A 23 -13.63 -8.80 -7.60
N ALA A 24 -13.52 -9.30 -8.83
CA ALA A 24 -12.62 -8.78 -9.86
C ALA A 24 -13.44 -8.30 -11.07
N PRO A 25 -12.90 -7.42 -11.92
CA PRO A 25 -13.57 -7.01 -13.14
C PRO A 25 -13.90 -8.19 -14.05
N LYS A 26 -15.03 -8.11 -14.78
CA LYS A 26 -15.47 -9.17 -15.67
C LYS A 26 -14.40 -9.46 -16.72
N GLY A 27 -14.03 -10.73 -16.86
CA GLY A 27 -13.02 -11.17 -17.82
C GLY A 27 -11.57 -10.90 -17.41
N PHE A 28 -11.32 -10.34 -16.21
CA PHE A 28 -9.96 -10.13 -15.71
C PHE A 28 -9.34 -11.47 -15.28
N LYS A 29 -8.15 -11.79 -15.81
CA LYS A 29 -7.42 -13.01 -15.49
C LYS A 29 -6.55 -12.81 -14.25
N LEU A 30 -6.72 -13.70 -13.27
CA LEU A 30 -5.95 -13.71 -12.02
C LEU A 30 -5.23 -15.04 -11.85
N ASP A 31 -4.06 -14.98 -11.22
CA ASP A 31 -3.29 -16.16 -10.82
C ASP A 31 -3.77 -16.71 -9.47
N GLY A 32 -4.52 -15.92 -8.71
CA GLY A 32 -5.12 -16.33 -7.44
C GLY A 32 -5.80 -15.19 -6.69
N ARG A 33 -6.35 -15.51 -5.52
CA ARG A 33 -6.94 -14.56 -4.57
C ARG A 33 -6.44 -14.82 -3.16
N LEU A 34 -6.07 -13.77 -2.44
CA LEU A 34 -5.62 -13.84 -1.06
C LEU A 34 -6.79 -13.56 -0.12
N GLU A 35 -7.55 -14.61 0.22
CA GLU A 35 -8.80 -14.50 1.00
C GLU A 35 -8.63 -13.75 2.34
N PHE A 36 -7.46 -13.84 2.97
CA PHE A 36 -7.19 -13.17 4.25
C PHE A 36 -7.05 -11.65 4.14
N PHE A 37 -6.92 -11.09 2.93
CA PHE A 37 -7.01 -9.65 2.67
C PHE A 37 -8.38 -9.23 2.09
N VAL A 38 -9.27 -10.17 1.81
CA VAL A 38 -10.57 -9.85 1.21
C VAL A 38 -11.53 -9.36 2.30
N PRO A 39 -12.16 -8.18 2.17
CA PRO A 39 -13.16 -7.73 3.12
C PRO A 39 -14.37 -8.67 3.15
N SER A 40 -14.98 -8.83 4.33
CA SER A 40 -16.17 -9.67 4.48
C SER A 40 -17.36 -9.16 3.64
N ALA A 41 -18.29 -10.05 3.31
CA ALA A 41 -19.49 -9.69 2.53
C ALA A 41 -20.32 -8.65 3.27
N GLY A 42 -20.59 -8.88 4.56
CA GLY A 42 -21.38 -7.97 5.38
C GLY A 42 -20.74 -6.59 5.50
N LEU A 43 -19.42 -6.50 5.65
CA LEU A 43 -18.72 -5.21 5.70
C LEU A 43 -18.87 -4.43 4.38
N LEU A 44 -18.73 -5.12 3.24
CA LEU A 44 -18.94 -4.50 1.93
C LEU A 44 -20.40 -4.11 1.68
N GLU A 45 -21.35 -4.90 2.17
CA GLU A 45 -22.77 -4.61 2.04
C GLU A 45 -23.16 -3.37 2.86
N ASP A 46 -22.69 -3.27 4.11
CA ASP A 46 -22.91 -2.09 4.96
C ASP A 46 -22.34 -0.82 4.31
N TRP A 47 -21.14 -0.91 3.74
CA TRP A 47 -20.52 0.20 3.01
C TRP A 47 -21.31 0.61 1.76
N LYS A 48 -21.65 -0.36 0.90
CA LYS A 48 -22.38 -0.10 -0.35
C LYS A 48 -23.77 0.47 -0.11
N ASN A 49 -24.42 0.06 0.98
CA ASN A 49 -25.72 0.57 1.39
C ASN A 49 -25.62 1.84 2.26
N GLN A 50 -24.43 2.45 2.37
CA GLN A 50 -24.18 3.69 3.11
C GLN A 50 -24.62 3.63 4.59
N LYS A 51 -24.65 2.42 5.18
CA LYS A 51 -25.00 2.22 6.60
C LYS A 51 -23.86 2.64 7.53
N ILE A 52 -22.63 2.68 7.01
CA ILE A 52 -21.40 3.04 7.72
C ILE A 52 -20.59 4.01 6.87
N GLY A 53 -19.83 4.89 7.54
CA GLY A 53 -18.88 5.81 6.91
C GLY A 53 -17.50 5.18 6.68
N GLU A 54 -16.60 5.91 6.01
CA GLU A 54 -15.26 5.43 5.65
C GLU A 54 -14.41 5.08 6.87
N GLU A 55 -14.52 5.90 7.93
CA GLU A 55 -13.80 5.67 9.19
C GLU A 55 -14.20 4.34 9.83
N GLU A 56 -15.51 4.09 9.93
CA GLU A 56 -16.03 2.84 10.48
C GLU A 56 -15.71 1.64 9.59
N TYR A 57 -15.81 1.80 8.27
CA TYR A 57 -15.38 0.78 7.32
C TYR A 57 -13.92 0.40 7.53
N THR A 58 -13.04 1.40 7.64
CA THR A 58 -11.60 1.24 7.87
C THR A 58 -11.33 0.52 9.19
N ALA A 59 -12.01 0.92 10.26
CA ALA A 59 -11.87 0.29 11.58
C ALA A 59 -12.28 -1.18 11.55
N ARG A 60 -13.47 -1.48 11.02
CA ARG A 60 -13.99 -2.86 10.90
C ARG A 60 -13.10 -3.74 10.00
N TYR A 61 -12.59 -3.19 8.91
CA TYR A 61 -11.65 -3.90 8.04
C TYR A 61 -10.32 -4.20 8.75
N ARG A 62 -9.78 -3.24 9.51
CA ARG A 62 -8.57 -3.46 10.32
C ARG A 62 -8.74 -4.61 11.30
N GLU A 63 -9.90 -4.74 11.95
CA GLU A 63 -10.18 -5.87 12.83
C GLU A 63 -10.23 -7.21 12.09
N GLN A 64 -10.80 -7.25 10.89
CA GLN A 64 -10.75 -8.46 10.03
C GLN A 64 -9.31 -8.86 9.70
N ILE A 65 -8.47 -7.89 9.37
CA ILE A 65 -7.06 -8.13 9.07
C ILE A 65 -6.28 -8.56 10.30
N LYS A 66 -6.54 -7.99 11.47
CA LYS A 66 -5.94 -8.44 12.75
C LYS A 66 -6.31 -9.89 13.05
N ALA A 67 -7.57 -10.28 12.86
CA ALA A 67 -8.01 -11.66 13.04
C ALA A 67 -7.29 -12.63 12.07
N ASN A 68 -6.96 -12.15 10.87
CA ASN A 68 -6.25 -12.93 9.85
C ASN A 68 -4.72 -12.90 9.98
N LEU A 69 -4.18 -12.24 11.00
CA LEU A 69 -2.73 -12.03 11.16
C LEU A 69 -1.90 -13.33 11.08
N PRO A 70 -2.28 -14.46 11.69
CA PRO A 70 -1.51 -15.70 11.59
C PRO A 70 -1.38 -16.24 10.15
N LEU A 71 -2.44 -16.10 9.35
CA LEU A 71 -2.46 -16.50 7.94
C LEU A 71 -1.58 -15.57 7.10
N ILE A 72 -1.70 -14.26 7.35
CA ILE A 72 -0.87 -13.24 6.69
C ILE A 72 0.61 -13.49 6.98
N GLN A 73 0.98 -13.75 8.23
CA GLN A 73 2.36 -14.04 8.62
C GLN A 73 2.89 -15.31 7.95
N THR A 74 2.07 -16.37 7.90
CA THR A 74 2.43 -17.61 7.21
C THR A 74 2.66 -17.38 5.72
N TRP A 75 1.81 -16.59 5.06
CA TRP A 75 1.97 -16.23 3.67
C TRP A 75 3.23 -15.38 3.42
N ILE A 76 3.43 -14.33 4.23
CA ILE A 76 4.58 -13.42 4.15
C ILE A 76 5.91 -14.18 4.34
N ALA A 77 5.97 -15.12 5.27
CA ALA A 77 7.18 -15.91 5.54
C ALA A 77 7.62 -16.75 4.33
N ARG A 78 6.69 -17.08 3.42
CA ARG A 78 6.95 -17.90 2.22
C ARG A 78 7.26 -17.07 0.98
N LEU A 79 7.31 -15.75 1.09
CA LEU A 79 7.60 -14.87 -0.05
C LEU A 79 9.06 -15.01 -0.49
N ASP A 80 9.23 -15.05 -1.81
CA ASP A 80 10.52 -15.09 -2.49
C ASP A 80 10.79 -13.70 -3.11
N PRO A 81 11.83 -12.97 -2.66
CA PRO A 81 12.09 -11.62 -3.15
C PRO A 81 12.42 -11.59 -4.65
N ALA A 82 12.93 -12.68 -5.23
CA ALA A 82 13.24 -12.78 -6.65
C ALA A 82 12.00 -12.99 -7.54
N LYS A 83 10.82 -13.26 -6.95
CA LYS A 83 9.58 -13.51 -7.69
C LYS A 83 8.60 -12.36 -7.55
N ASP A 84 8.21 -11.80 -8.69
CA ASP A 84 7.28 -10.69 -8.70
C ASP A 84 5.82 -11.13 -8.58
N MET A 85 5.07 -10.35 -7.81
CA MET A 85 3.62 -10.43 -7.77
C MET A 85 3.02 -9.07 -7.46
N THR A 86 1.79 -8.88 -7.90
CA THR A 86 0.99 -7.67 -7.75
C THR A 86 -0.29 -7.99 -7.00
N LEU A 87 -0.52 -7.27 -5.89
CA LEU A 87 -1.77 -7.31 -5.15
C LEU A 87 -2.76 -6.32 -5.76
N LEU A 88 -3.90 -6.82 -6.22
CA LEU A 88 -4.87 -6.07 -7.01
C LEU A 88 -6.15 -5.75 -6.24
N CYS A 89 -6.59 -4.50 -6.35
CA CYS A 89 -7.91 -4.05 -5.91
C CYS A 89 -8.55 -3.05 -6.89
N TRP A 90 -9.79 -2.60 -6.60
CA TRP A 90 -10.60 -1.80 -7.52
C TRP A 90 -10.17 -0.34 -7.60
N GLU A 91 -9.71 0.21 -6.48
CA GLU A 91 -9.37 1.61 -6.35
C GLU A 91 -8.24 1.97 -7.34
N ARG A 92 -8.28 3.14 -7.97
CA ARG A 92 -7.15 3.65 -8.75
C ARG A 92 -6.10 4.27 -7.83
N SER A 93 -4.93 4.57 -8.36
CA SER A 93 -3.92 5.36 -7.66
C SER A 93 -4.54 6.67 -7.17
N GLY A 94 -4.29 7.05 -5.91
CA GLY A 94 -4.79 8.32 -5.36
C GLY A 94 -4.21 9.53 -6.09
N ILE A 95 -3.06 9.37 -6.74
CA ILE A 95 -2.45 10.38 -7.61
C ILE A 95 -3.21 10.53 -8.91
N ASP A 96 -3.68 9.43 -9.50
CA ASP A 96 -4.44 9.47 -10.76
C ASP A 96 -5.79 10.16 -10.52
N GLU A 97 -6.45 9.89 -9.39
CA GLU A 97 -7.67 10.59 -8.99
C GLU A 97 -7.41 12.07 -8.63
N THR A 98 -6.30 12.36 -7.93
CA THR A 98 -5.89 13.74 -7.59
C THR A 98 -5.57 14.55 -8.86
N LEU A 99 -4.86 13.96 -9.82
CA LEU A 99 -4.52 14.58 -11.10
C LEU A 99 -5.78 14.88 -11.91
N LYS A 100 -6.67 13.90 -12.06
CA LYS A 100 -7.93 14.08 -12.76
C LYS A 100 -8.77 15.20 -12.14
N ARG A 101 -8.87 15.24 -10.81
CA ARG A 101 -9.60 16.30 -10.12
C ARG A 101 -8.92 17.65 -10.24
N TRP A 102 -7.59 17.71 -10.24
CA TRP A 102 -6.85 18.93 -10.50
C TRP A 102 -7.07 19.45 -11.93
N GLU A 103 -7.05 18.58 -12.94
CA GLU A 103 -7.38 18.93 -14.33
C GLU A 103 -8.80 19.49 -14.45
N GLU A 104 -9.76 18.94 -13.70
CA GLU A 104 -11.16 19.39 -13.69
C GLU A 104 -11.39 20.68 -12.90
N THR A 105 -10.65 20.91 -11.80
CA THR A 105 -10.99 21.96 -10.81
C THR A 105 -9.91 23.04 -10.64
N GLY A 106 -8.71 22.83 -11.18
CA GLY A 106 -7.54 23.69 -10.97
C GLY A 106 -7.00 23.70 -9.53
N LYS A 107 -7.57 22.89 -8.63
CA LYS A 107 -7.19 22.85 -7.21
C LYS A 107 -6.55 21.52 -6.87
N TRP A 108 -5.31 21.58 -6.37
CA TRP A 108 -4.66 20.40 -5.83
C TRP A 108 -5.28 20.05 -4.48
N GLN A 109 -5.90 18.88 -4.40
CA GLN A 109 -6.38 18.30 -3.15
C GLN A 109 -5.95 16.85 -3.13
N GLU A 110 -5.00 16.52 -2.26
CA GLU A 110 -4.51 15.14 -2.16
C GLU A 110 -5.62 14.25 -1.61
N GLU A 111 -6.17 13.38 -2.46
CA GLU A 111 -7.17 12.40 -2.06
C GLU A 111 -6.49 11.10 -1.64
N ARG A 112 -6.51 10.81 -0.34
CA ARG A 112 -6.08 9.54 0.20
C ARG A 112 -7.28 8.73 0.67
N HIS A 113 -8.11 8.30 -0.29
CA HIS A 113 -9.18 7.36 0.01
C HIS A 113 -8.64 6.08 0.63
N PHE A 114 -9.37 5.52 1.59
CA PHE A 114 -9.10 4.19 2.09
C PHE A 114 -8.96 3.18 0.94
N CYS A 115 -7.94 2.33 1.01
CA CYS A 115 -7.71 1.29 0.01
C CYS A 115 -7.12 0.02 0.65
N HIS A 116 -7.67 -1.16 0.34
CA HIS A 116 -7.26 -2.44 0.95
C HIS A 116 -5.77 -2.73 0.77
N ARG A 117 -5.22 -2.37 -0.40
CA ARG A 117 -3.79 -2.56 -0.72
C ARG A 117 -2.85 -1.79 0.20
N ASN A 118 -3.25 -0.60 0.65
CA ASN A 118 -2.45 0.25 1.53
C ASN A 118 -2.24 -0.42 2.90
N LEU A 119 -3.25 -1.17 3.38
CA LEU A 119 -3.10 -1.94 4.60
C LEU A 119 -2.29 -3.22 4.35
N ALA A 120 -2.55 -3.94 3.26
CA ALA A 120 -1.82 -5.17 2.93
C ALA A 120 -0.30 -4.94 2.81
N ILE A 121 0.10 -3.86 2.13
CA ILE A 121 1.52 -3.57 1.90
C ILE A 121 2.25 -3.13 3.18
N GLN A 122 1.55 -2.60 4.18
CA GLN A 122 2.16 -2.30 5.49
C GLN A 122 2.68 -3.57 6.17
N PHE A 123 2.00 -4.71 6.00
CA PHE A 123 2.50 -5.99 6.53
C PHE A 123 3.79 -6.42 5.82
N VAL A 124 3.85 -6.27 4.49
CA VAL A 124 5.07 -6.59 3.74
C VAL A 124 6.22 -5.70 4.20
N ARG A 125 6.02 -4.38 4.27
CA ARG A 125 7.03 -3.42 4.76
C ARG A 125 7.51 -3.73 6.18
N LYS A 126 6.61 -4.17 7.06
CA LYS A 126 6.93 -4.48 8.46
C LYS A 126 7.67 -5.80 8.62
N TYR A 127 7.25 -6.86 7.92
CA TYR A 127 7.70 -8.22 8.19
C TYR A 127 8.68 -8.78 7.15
N ARG A 128 8.61 -8.30 5.91
CA ARG A 128 9.49 -8.69 4.79
C ARG A 128 9.81 -7.49 3.89
N PRO A 129 10.52 -6.48 4.41
CA PRO A 129 10.90 -5.29 3.63
C PRO A 129 11.77 -5.65 2.41
N ASP A 130 12.49 -6.76 2.47
CA ASP A 130 13.25 -7.33 1.34
C ASP A 130 12.37 -7.75 0.16
N CYS A 131 11.09 -8.02 0.41
CA CYS A 131 10.11 -8.35 -0.62
C CYS A 131 9.34 -7.12 -1.11
N TYR A 132 9.54 -5.93 -0.57
CA TYR A 132 8.75 -4.75 -0.93
C TYR A 132 9.17 -4.19 -2.29
N GLY A 133 8.30 -4.32 -3.31
CA GLY A 133 8.55 -3.84 -4.68
C GLY A 133 8.06 -2.43 -4.95
N GLY A 134 7.13 -1.90 -4.14
CA GLY A 134 6.56 -0.57 -4.31
C GLY A 134 5.04 -0.57 -4.23
N THR A 135 4.46 0.62 -4.25
CA THR A 135 3.01 0.84 -4.30
C THR A 135 2.62 1.66 -5.53
N ASP A 136 1.33 1.69 -5.84
CA ASP A 136 0.71 2.59 -6.83
C ASP A 136 0.88 4.07 -6.52
N ILE A 137 1.46 4.42 -5.39
CA ILE A 137 1.81 5.78 -5.11
C ILE A 137 3.15 5.98 -5.80
N LEU A 138 3.22 6.87 -6.79
CA LEU A 138 4.44 7.36 -7.45
C LEU A 138 5.61 7.12 -6.53
N LYS A 139 6.63 6.39 -7.01
CA LYS A 139 7.91 6.14 -6.36
C LYS A 139 8.15 7.20 -5.29
N VAL A 140 7.72 6.93 -4.06
CA VAL A 140 7.89 7.89 -2.97
C VAL A 140 9.34 7.69 -2.67
N ASP A 141 10.18 8.56 -3.21
CA ASP A 141 11.60 8.50 -2.95
C ASP A 141 11.74 8.55 -1.42
N LEU A 142 12.09 7.39 -0.86
CA LEU A 142 12.11 7.24 0.58
C LEU A 142 13.24 8.11 1.10
N PRO A 143 13.06 8.73 2.28
CA PRO A 143 14.17 9.41 2.92
C PRO A 143 15.37 8.45 3.00
N LEU A 144 16.57 8.99 2.83
CA LEU A 144 17.80 8.24 2.97
C LEU A 144 18.36 8.45 4.38
N CYS A 145 18.99 7.42 4.94
CA CYS A 145 19.70 7.55 6.20
C CYS A 145 20.83 8.55 6.01
N HIS A 146 20.88 9.61 6.81
CA HIS A 146 21.96 10.59 6.73
C HIS A 146 23.36 9.94 6.82
N ASP A 147 23.52 8.90 7.64
CA ASP A 147 24.84 8.34 7.95
C ASP A 147 25.34 7.31 6.93
N CYS A 148 24.44 6.66 6.19
CA CYS A 148 24.82 5.57 5.29
C CYS A 148 24.13 5.58 3.93
N LEU A 149 23.30 6.59 3.68
CA LEU A 149 22.55 6.84 2.44
C LEU A 149 21.63 5.70 2.00
N THR A 150 21.38 4.74 2.88
CA THR A 150 20.42 3.65 2.62
C THR A 150 19.01 4.17 2.86
N GLU A 151 18.07 3.80 2.00
CA GLU A 151 16.65 4.09 2.20
C GLU A 151 16.20 3.66 3.60
N VAL A 152 15.53 4.59 4.28
CA VAL A 152 15.00 4.33 5.62
C VAL A 152 13.51 4.02 5.53
N ILE A 153 13.05 3.21 6.49
CA ILE A 153 11.65 2.83 6.61
C ILE A 153 10.98 3.81 7.58
N PRO A 154 10.06 4.68 7.13
CA PRO A 154 9.33 5.57 8.04
C PRO A 154 8.60 4.77 9.12
N ALA A 155 8.64 5.24 10.36
CA ALA A 155 7.76 4.72 11.40
C ALA A 155 6.30 4.88 10.93
N VAL A 156 5.55 3.79 10.90
CA VAL A 156 4.11 3.85 10.66
C VAL A 156 3.43 4.28 11.95
N MET A 157 2.53 5.28 11.85
CA MET A 157 1.84 5.96 12.94
C MET A 157 1.57 5.08 14.16
N GLY A 158 2.19 5.47 15.27
CA GLY A 158 1.91 5.07 16.64
C GLY A 158 2.50 6.13 17.56
N ASP A 159 1.75 6.48 18.60
CA ASP A 159 1.94 7.67 19.46
C ASP A 159 3.27 7.76 20.20
N THR A 160 4.15 6.77 20.04
CA THR A 160 5.39 6.64 20.81
C THR A 160 6.62 7.23 20.12
N LEU A 161 6.63 7.39 18.79
CA LEU A 161 7.78 7.95 18.04
C LEU A 161 7.36 8.69 16.75
N PRO A 162 6.70 9.85 16.83
CA PRO A 162 6.46 10.69 15.65
C PRO A 162 7.81 11.12 15.02
N ASP A 163 7.87 11.02 13.69
CA ASP A 163 8.95 11.51 12.80
C ASP A 163 10.29 10.77 12.83
N SER A 164 10.31 9.50 13.25
CA SER A 164 11.51 8.66 13.15
C SER A 164 11.43 7.66 12.01
N CYS A 165 12.57 7.31 11.43
CA CYS A 165 12.70 6.29 10.40
C CYS A 165 13.70 5.22 10.85
N PHE A 166 13.45 3.97 10.51
CA PHE A 166 14.38 2.88 10.78
C PHE A 166 15.36 2.71 9.61
N CYS A 167 16.66 2.77 9.89
CA CYS A 167 17.68 2.44 8.91
C CYS A 167 18.04 0.95 8.97
N PRO A 168 17.79 0.16 7.91
CA PRO A 168 18.08 -1.27 7.92
C PRO A 168 19.58 -1.57 7.96
N LYS A 169 20.41 -0.71 7.35
CA LYS A 169 21.88 -0.86 7.33
C LYS A 169 22.53 -0.51 8.66
N CYS A 170 22.13 0.62 9.26
CA CYS A 170 22.65 1.05 10.57
C CYS A 170 21.94 0.38 11.76
N ARG A 171 20.84 -0.35 11.51
CA ARG A 171 19.98 -1.01 12.50
C ARG A 171 19.54 -0.10 13.65
N LYS A 172 19.25 1.17 13.35
CA LYS A 172 18.83 2.18 14.34
C LYS A 172 17.66 3.01 13.84
N TRP A 173 16.85 3.48 14.79
CA TRP A 173 15.86 4.53 14.56
C TRP A 173 16.58 5.88 14.50
N THR A 174 16.27 6.68 13.49
CA THR A 174 16.87 8.00 13.27
C THR A 174 15.83 9.00 12.79
N LYS A 175 15.93 10.24 13.29
CA LYS A 175 15.22 11.39 12.72
C LYS A 175 16.07 12.12 11.66
N LYS A 176 17.37 11.81 11.62
CA LYS A 176 18.32 12.37 10.65
C LYS A 176 18.22 11.60 9.35
N VAL A 177 17.44 12.15 8.44
CA VAL A 177 17.22 11.59 7.11
C VAL A 177 17.39 12.67 6.06
N LEU A 178 17.82 12.29 4.87
CA LEU A 178 17.89 13.16 3.71
C LEU A 178 16.64 12.91 2.89
N TYR A 179 15.83 13.95 2.71
CA TYR A 179 14.75 13.89 1.74
C TYR A 179 15.35 14.17 0.36
N PRO A 180 15.10 13.32 -0.63
CA PRO A 180 15.43 13.64 -2.00
C PRO A 180 14.70 14.94 -2.34
N GLU A 181 15.46 15.99 -2.64
CA GLU A 181 14.88 17.28 -3.03
C GLU A 181 14.03 17.06 -4.28
N ASN A 182 12.80 17.60 -4.28
CA ASN A 182 11.98 17.68 -5.48
C ASN A 182 12.83 18.34 -6.57
N THR A 183 13.34 17.56 -7.50
CA THR A 183 14.00 18.05 -8.71
C THR A 183 12.94 18.57 -9.68
N THR A 184 12.14 19.54 -9.23
CA THR A 184 11.57 20.57 -10.11
C THR A 184 12.66 21.61 -10.34
N THR A 185 13.56 21.27 -11.26
CA THR A 185 14.32 22.23 -12.06
C THR A 185 14.54 21.59 -13.42
N VAL A 186 13.59 21.78 -14.34
CA VAL A 186 13.91 22.18 -15.72
C VAL A 186 12.70 22.91 -16.32
N GLY A 187 12.89 24.16 -16.74
CA GLY A 187 11.95 24.96 -17.52
C GLY A 187 11.94 26.42 -17.11
#